data_AF-A0A3M2D8M5-F1
#
_entry.id   AF-A0A3M2D8M5-F1
#
_cell.length_a   1.000
_cell.length_b   1.000
_cell.length_c   1.000
_cell.angle_alpha   90.00
_cell.angle_beta   90.00
_cell.angle_gamma   90.00
#
_symmetry.space_group_name_H-M   'P 1'
#
loop_
_entity.id
_entity.type
_entity.pdbx_description
1 polymer ?
#
loop_
_entity_poly.entity_id
_entity_poly.type
_entity_poly.pdbx_seq_one_letter_code
_entity_poly.pdbx_strand_id
1 'polypeptide(L)'
;MKALPWSVTSDLSRRWGRVMDDVHTLPVYRYPWHDLERAMTERTVADVPVVAYGSLLNRHSARRTLPRSVLDEAKPVVAAGVQRVFDYRMSEAKSVYGAPLYAKASAALNVHVVGNPKSIVNGLLIRLTCEALAAFRDREEDYDLVPVACVDWEHPRESFPAYILQSEVRADSTLLPHRAYYLVCRRGASAYGEAFLRFWLQTTYLGDRTTLVADWEQEAFPDGIPAQV
;
A
#
# COMPACT_ATOMS: atom_id res chain seq x y z
N MET A 1 -7.67 23.21 -12.32
CA MET A 1 -7.24 21.86 -11.90
C MET A 1 -5.78 21.95 -11.46
N LYS A 2 -5.45 21.80 -10.17
CA LYS A 2 -4.05 21.81 -9.73
C LYS A 2 -3.36 20.54 -10.24
N ALA A 3 -2.27 20.70 -11.00
CA ALA A 3 -1.41 19.60 -11.38
C ALA A 3 -0.97 18.83 -10.14
N LEU A 4 -0.75 17.52 -10.26
CA LEU A 4 -0.05 16.78 -9.21
C LEU A 4 1.27 17.50 -8.91
N PRO A 5 1.71 17.59 -7.64
CA PRO A 5 2.94 18.33 -7.34
C PRO A 5 4.17 17.70 -8.03
N TRP A 6 4.04 16.44 -8.45
CA TRP A 6 4.89 15.71 -9.38
C TRP A 6 4.10 15.46 -10.66
N SER A 7 4.20 16.37 -11.63
CA SER A 7 4.27 15.86 -13.00
C SER A 7 5.46 14.90 -13.01
N VAL A 8 5.28 13.67 -13.49
CA VAL A 8 6.37 12.68 -13.63
C VAL A 8 7.34 13.22 -14.68
N THR A 9 8.14 14.19 -14.26
CA THR A 9 9.19 14.79 -15.06
C THR A 9 10.33 13.80 -15.14
N SER A 10 11.15 13.95 -16.17
CA SER A 10 12.41 13.21 -16.33
C SER A 10 13.34 13.29 -15.10
N ASP A 11 13.13 14.28 -14.23
CA ASP A 11 13.89 14.48 -12.99
C ASP A 11 13.61 13.39 -11.94
N LEU A 12 12.36 12.94 -11.80
CA LEU A 12 12.04 11.86 -10.83
C LEU A 12 12.72 10.55 -11.19
N SER A 13 12.72 10.15 -12.46
CA SER A 13 13.41 8.92 -12.91
C SER A 13 14.89 8.91 -12.57
N ARG A 14 15.58 10.05 -12.64
CA ARG A 14 16.99 10.16 -12.26
C ARG A 14 17.19 10.04 -10.74
N ARG A 15 16.27 10.59 -9.95
CA ARG A 15 16.31 10.51 -8.49
C ARG A 15 16.08 9.10 -7.99
N TRP A 16 15.16 8.37 -8.61
CA TRP A 16 14.89 6.96 -8.30
C TRP A 16 16.09 6.06 -8.53
N GLY A 17 16.88 6.30 -9.60
CA GLY A 17 17.95 5.39 -10.03
C GLY A 17 18.91 4.98 -8.91
N ARG A 18 19.40 5.94 -8.11
CA ARG A 18 20.34 5.62 -7.01
C ARG A 18 19.73 4.76 -5.91
N VAL A 19 18.54 5.12 -5.44
CA VAL A 19 17.90 4.36 -4.35
C VAL A 19 17.33 3.03 -4.85
N MET A 20 16.97 2.93 -6.13
CA MET A 20 16.57 1.67 -6.76
C MET A 20 17.72 0.65 -6.72
N ASP A 21 18.96 1.07 -6.96
CA ASP A 21 20.12 0.19 -6.83
C ASP A 21 20.30 -0.27 -5.37
N ASP A 22 20.15 0.65 -4.41
CA ASP A 22 20.28 0.33 -2.98
C ASP A 22 19.19 -0.63 -2.49
N VAL A 23 17.93 -0.47 -2.89
CA VAL A 23 16.82 -1.33 -2.42
C VAL A 23 16.98 -2.77 -2.89
N HIS A 24 17.65 -3.02 -4.02
CA HIS A 24 17.95 -4.38 -4.47
C HIS A 24 18.96 -5.11 -3.58
N THR A 25 19.72 -4.38 -2.76
CA THR A 25 20.65 -4.98 -1.77
C THR A 25 19.98 -5.26 -0.44
N LEU A 26 18.76 -4.74 -0.20
CA LEU A 26 18.02 -4.96 1.03
C LEU A 26 17.34 -6.34 1.03
N PRO A 27 17.28 -7.02 2.18
CA PRO A 27 16.66 -8.34 2.27
C PRO A 27 15.14 -8.23 2.09
N VAL A 28 14.54 -9.20 1.42
CA VAL A 28 13.10 -9.45 1.51
C VAL A 28 12.85 -10.27 2.77
N TYR A 29 11.95 -9.81 3.64
CA TYR A 29 11.52 -10.61 4.78
C TYR A 29 10.26 -11.37 4.40
N ARG A 30 10.39 -12.70 4.27
CA ARG A 30 9.24 -13.56 4.00
C ARG A 30 8.38 -13.69 5.25
N TYR A 31 7.06 -13.67 5.11
CA TYR A 31 6.15 -13.93 6.23
C TYR A 31 6.53 -15.26 6.91
N PRO A 32 6.59 -15.32 8.26
CA PRO A 32 6.17 -14.31 9.24
C PRO A 32 7.31 -13.37 9.70
N TRP A 33 8.31 -13.09 8.88
CA TRP A 33 9.39 -12.12 9.12
C TRP A 33 10.26 -12.45 10.35
N HIS A 34 10.56 -13.72 10.60
CA HIS A 34 11.30 -14.16 11.80
C HIS A 34 12.66 -13.47 12.01
N ASP A 35 13.29 -12.99 10.94
CA ASP A 35 14.62 -12.37 11.01
C ASP A 35 14.58 -10.84 11.17
N LEU A 36 13.39 -10.22 11.17
CA LEU A 36 13.26 -8.76 11.15
C LEU A 36 13.74 -8.13 12.45
N GLU A 37 13.31 -8.62 13.61
CA GLU A 37 13.74 -8.13 14.93
C GLU A 37 15.26 -8.26 15.11
N ARG A 38 15.84 -9.38 14.65
CA ARG A 38 17.29 -9.59 14.68
C ARG A 38 18.00 -8.57 13.80
N ALA A 39 17.54 -8.38 12.56
CA ALA A 39 18.11 -7.40 11.64
C ALA A 39 17.99 -5.96 12.16
N MET A 40 16.88 -5.61 12.83
CA MET A 40 16.72 -4.31 13.48
C MET A 40 17.77 -4.11 14.58
N THR A 41 17.99 -5.13 15.41
CA THR A 41 18.97 -5.13 16.49
C THR A 41 20.40 -5.01 15.96
N GLU A 42 20.77 -5.83 14.97
CA GLU A 42 22.11 -5.83 14.36
C GLU A 42 22.46 -4.51 13.67
N ARG A 43 21.47 -3.83 13.10
CA ARG A 43 21.62 -2.53 12.44
C ARG A 43 21.51 -1.35 13.41
N THR A 44 21.22 -1.60 14.69
CA THR A 44 20.96 -0.56 15.70
C THR A 44 19.88 0.45 15.26
N VAL A 45 18.82 -0.04 14.61
CA VAL A 45 17.69 0.81 14.17
C VAL A 45 16.50 0.64 15.11
N ALA A 46 15.85 1.76 15.46
CA ALA A 46 14.69 1.76 16.35
C ALA A 46 13.39 1.34 15.66
N ASP A 47 13.32 1.52 14.34
CA ASP A 47 12.12 1.26 13.55
C ASP A 47 12.44 0.77 12.13
N VAL A 48 11.42 0.19 11.50
CA VAL A 48 11.43 -0.20 10.08
C VAL A 48 10.42 0.68 9.33
N PRO A 49 10.84 1.44 8.30
CA PRO A 49 9.93 2.21 7.46
C PRO A 49 9.10 1.26 6.58
N VAL A 50 7.78 1.35 6.68
CA VAL A 50 6.83 0.55 5.88
C VAL A 50 5.81 1.46 5.19
N VAL A 51 5.52 1.19 3.92
CA VAL A 51 4.51 1.88 3.13
C VAL A 51 3.18 1.14 3.23
N ALA A 52 2.24 1.74 3.96
CA ALA A 52 0.84 1.35 3.97
C ALA A 52 0.13 1.86 2.70
N TYR A 53 -0.52 1.00 1.93
CA TYR A 53 -1.13 1.36 0.64
C TYR A 53 -2.60 0.97 0.47
N GLY A 54 -3.16 0.18 1.41
CA GLY A 54 -4.54 -0.32 1.37
C GLY A 54 -5.37 0.18 2.55
N SER A 55 -6.02 -0.75 3.28
CA SER A 55 -6.92 -0.39 4.39
C SER A 55 -6.25 0.44 5.50
N LEU A 56 -4.93 0.30 5.68
CA LEU A 56 -4.13 1.07 6.63
C LEU A 56 -4.08 2.58 6.31
N LEU A 57 -4.45 3.02 5.10
CA LEU A 57 -4.66 4.44 4.80
C LEU A 57 -5.81 5.03 5.63
N ASN A 58 -6.76 4.19 6.05
CA ASN A 58 -7.86 4.60 6.90
C ASN A 58 -7.44 4.54 8.37
N ARG A 59 -7.33 5.70 9.03
CA ARG A 59 -6.93 5.81 10.45
C ARG A 59 -7.76 4.92 11.39
N HIS A 60 -9.07 4.76 11.16
CA HIS A 60 -9.91 3.90 12.00
C HIS A 60 -9.54 2.42 11.82
N SER A 61 -9.33 1.96 10.58
CA SER A 61 -8.85 0.59 10.32
C SER A 61 -7.45 0.34 10.88
N ALA A 62 -6.55 1.33 10.77
CA ALA A 62 -5.17 1.22 11.24
C ALA A 62 -5.06 1.18 12.77
N ARG A 63 -5.87 1.96 13.50
CA ARG A 63 -5.91 2.00 14.99
C ARG A 63 -6.28 0.68 15.64
N ARG A 64 -6.86 -0.26 14.90
CA ARG A 64 -7.18 -1.61 15.40
C ARG A 64 -5.92 -2.45 15.63
N THR A 65 -4.79 -2.03 15.08
CA THR A 65 -3.55 -2.83 15.06
C THR A 65 -2.34 -1.99 15.45
N LEU A 66 -2.28 -0.74 15.01
CA LEU A 66 -1.14 0.14 15.24
C LEU A 66 -1.41 1.10 16.40
N PRO A 67 -0.40 1.35 17.26
CA PRO A 67 -0.53 2.34 18.31
C PRO A 67 -0.67 3.75 17.72
N ARG A 68 -1.27 4.64 18.51
CA ARG A 68 -1.52 6.02 18.08
C ARG A 68 -0.24 6.78 17.72
N SER A 69 0.86 6.55 18.44
CA SER A 69 2.17 7.17 18.17
C SER A 69 2.64 6.93 16.73
N VAL A 70 2.59 5.68 16.27
CA VAL A 70 2.95 5.31 14.88
C VAL A 70 2.06 6.01 13.85
N LEU A 71 0.77 6.17 14.14
CA LEU A 71 -0.19 6.77 13.21
C LEU A 71 -0.14 8.29 13.17
N ASP A 72 0.23 8.94 14.27
CA ASP A 72 0.33 10.40 14.34
C ASP A 72 1.62 10.89 13.63
N GLU A 73 2.65 10.05 13.54
CA GLU A 73 3.87 10.31 12.76
C GLU A 73 3.79 9.86 11.29
N ALA A 74 2.71 9.17 10.91
CA ALA A 74 2.54 8.65 9.56
C ALA A 74 2.45 9.79 8.54
N LYS A 75 3.22 9.71 7.45
CA LYS A 75 3.27 10.74 6.42
C LYS A 75 3.03 10.21 5.00
N PRO A 76 2.38 10.99 4.11
CA PRO A 76 2.18 10.56 2.73
C PRO A 76 3.49 10.41 1.96
N VAL A 77 3.58 9.36 1.15
CA VAL A 77 4.76 9.04 0.32
C VAL A 77 4.35 8.48 -1.04
N VAL A 78 5.31 8.45 -1.97
CA VAL A 78 5.22 7.70 -3.23
C VAL A 78 6.28 6.62 -3.22
N ALA A 79 5.91 5.38 -3.55
CA ALA A 79 6.80 4.26 -3.76
C ALA A 79 6.92 3.95 -5.26
N ALA A 80 8.11 3.58 -5.72
CA ALA A 80 8.43 3.29 -7.12
C ALA A 80 8.80 1.82 -7.34
N GLY A 81 8.71 1.37 -8.60
CA GLY A 81 9.03 0.00 -8.99
C GLY A 81 7.90 -1.00 -8.73
N VAL A 82 6.70 -0.53 -8.42
CA VAL A 82 5.60 -1.35 -7.92
C VAL A 82 4.26 -1.03 -8.57
N GLN A 83 3.38 -2.02 -8.61
CA GLN A 83 2.00 -1.88 -9.07
C GLN A 83 1.04 -2.33 -7.96
N ARG A 84 0.06 -1.49 -7.61
CA ARG A 84 -0.99 -1.82 -6.63
C ARG A 84 -2.19 -2.46 -7.33
N VAL A 85 -2.64 -3.61 -6.84
CA VAL A 85 -3.56 -4.49 -7.55
C VAL A 85 -4.60 -5.08 -6.60
N PHE A 86 -5.86 -5.19 -7.02
CA PHE A 86 -6.90 -5.95 -6.32
C PHE A 86 -6.86 -7.44 -6.69
N ASP A 87 -5.88 -8.18 -6.18
CA ASP A 87 -5.77 -9.63 -6.38
C ASP A 87 -5.49 -10.44 -5.11
N TYR A 88 -5.41 -9.81 -3.93
CA TYR A 88 -5.23 -10.57 -2.69
C TYR A 88 -6.54 -11.22 -2.29
N ARG A 89 -6.62 -12.55 -2.29
CA ARG A 89 -7.77 -13.30 -1.80
C ARG A 89 -7.91 -13.13 -0.28
N MET A 90 -8.96 -12.44 0.15
CA MET A 90 -9.29 -12.34 1.57
C MET A 90 -9.65 -13.71 2.15
N SER A 91 -9.11 -14.03 3.34
CA SER A 91 -9.56 -15.19 4.11
C SER A 91 -10.95 -14.95 4.69
N GLU A 92 -11.74 -16.02 4.86
CA GLU A 92 -13.08 -15.94 5.47
C GLU A 92 -13.04 -15.35 6.89
N ALA A 93 -11.92 -15.54 7.60
CA ALA A 93 -11.66 -14.95 8.92
C ALA A 93 -11.56 -13.41 8.92
N LYS A 94 -11.31 -12.76 7.78
CA LYS A 94 -11.34 -11.29 7.64
C LYS A 94 -12.77 -10.76 7.48
N SER A 95 -13.72 -11.33 8.22
CA SER A 95 -15.17 -11.07 8.24
C SER A 95 -15.58 -9.64 8.62
N VAL A 96 -14.62 -8.81 9.04
CA VAL A 96 -14.84 -7.42 9.46
C VAL A 96 -15.39 -6.53 8.35
N TYR A 97 -15.30 -6.97 7.09
CA TYR A 97 -15.82 -6.25 5.92
C TYR A 97 -17.17 -6.80 5.43
N GLY A 98 -17.74 -7.77 6.14
CA GLY A 98 -18.99 -8.44 5.75
C GLY A 98 -18.77 -9.51 4.67
N ALA A 99 -19.87 -10.10 4.20
CA ALA A 99 -19.86 -11.06 3.10
C ALA A 99 -19.66 -10.35 1.76
N PRO A 100 -18.92 -10.96 0.81
CA PRO A 100 -18.80 -10.41 -0.53
C PRO A 100 -20.16 -10.45 -1.24
N LEU A 101 -20.38 -9.50 -2.17
CA LEU A 101 -21.62 -9.45 -2.94
C LEU A 101 -21.83 -10.71 -3.81
N TYR A 102 -20.73 -11.29 -4.26
CA TYR A 102 -20.66 -12.56 -4.99
C TYR A 102 -19.24 -13.14 -4.86
N ALA A 103 -19.05 -14.43 -5.13
CA ALA A 103 -17.81 -15.16 -4.83
C ALA A 103 -16.51 -14.48 -5.34
N LYS A 104 -16.56 -13.88 -6.54
CA LYS A 104 -15.42 -13.16 -7.12
C LYS A 104 -15.13 -11.80 -6.49
N ALA A 105 -16.08 -11.15 -5.81
CA ALA A 105 -15.90 -9.83 -5.19
C ALA A 105 -15.22 -9.92 -3.81
N SER A 106 -14.07 -10.58 -3.74
CA SER A 106 -13.37 -10.93 -2.49
C SER A 106 -11.90 -10.49 -2.47
N ALA A 107 -11.46 -9.66 -3.43
CA ALA A 107 -10.10 -9.14 -3.44
C ALA A 107 -9.91 -7.97 -2.46
N ALA A 108 -8.83 -8.04 -1.70
CA ALA A 108 -8.16 -6.91 -1.06
C ALA A 108 -6.99 -6.43 -1.93
N LEU A 109 -6.32 -5.36 -1.47
CA LEU A 109 -5.18 -4.80 -2.17
C LEU A 109 -3.88 -5.57 -1.89
N ASN A 110 -3.15 -5.83 -2.96
CA ASN A 110 -1.79 -6.34 -2.99
C ASN A 110 -0.88 -5.34 -3.71
N VAL A 111 0.43 -5.62 -3.69
CA VAL A 111 1.42 -4.97 -4.53
C VAL A 111 2.26 -6.02 -5.24
N HIS A 112 2.62 -5.75 -6.49
CA HIS A 112 3.60 -6.51 -7.26
C HIS A 112 4.83 -5.64 -7.54
N VAL A 113 6.03 -6.10 -7.17
CA VAL A 113 7.28 -5.49 -7.66
C VAL A 113 7.44 -5.79 -9.14
N VAL A 114 7.45 -4.74 -9.96
CA VAL A 114 7.57 -4.83 -11.43
C VAL A 114 8.90 -4.27 -11.94
N GLY A 115 9.71 -3.65 -11.08
CA GLY A 115 11.04 -3.12 -11.39
C GLY A 115 11.06 -1.88 -12.29
N ASN A 116 9.94 -1.53 -12.93
CA ASN A 116 9.81 -0.31 -13.71
C ASN A 116 9.68 0.92 -12.79
N PRO A 117 10.65 1.86 -12.77
CA PRO A 117 10.59 3.04 -11.88
C PRO A 117 9.46 4.01 -12.22
N LYS A 118 8.78 3.85 -13.37
CA LYS A 118 7.58 4.60 -13.72
C LYS A 118 6.30 4.01 -13.12
N SER A 119 6.34 2.74 -12.67
CA SER A 119 5.26 2.13 -11.91
C SER A 119 5.35 2.61 -10.48
N ILE A 120 4.48 3.56 -10.14
CA ILE A 120 4.49 4.27 -8.87
C ILE A 120 3.14 4.17 -8.19
N VAL A 121 3.15 4.10 -6.86
CA VAL A 121 1.95 4.07 -6.02
C VAL A 121 2.11 5.04 -4.86
N ASN A 122 1.03 5.66 -4.41
CA ASN A 122 1.03 6.47 -3.21
C ASN A 122 0.59 5.66 -1.98
N GLY A 123 1.09 6.04 -0.82
CA GLY A 123 0.77 5.41 0.46
C GLY A 123 1.10 6.30 1.65
N LEU A 124 1.12 5.69 2.84
CA LEU A 124 1.60 6.31 4.06
C LEU A 124 2.85 5.57 4.53
N LEU A 125 3.90 6.33 4.80
CA LEU A 125 5.05 5.83 5.52
C LEU A 125 4.70 5.76 7.00
N ILE A 126 4.73 4.55 7.55
CA ILE A 126 4.67 4.28 8.99
C ILE A 126 6.03 3.75 9.44
N ARG A 127 6.37 3.99 10.70
CA ARG A 127 7.61 3.49 11.32
C ARG A 127 7.26 2.39 12.31
N LEU A 128 7.55 1.14 11.96
CA LEU A 128 7.24 0.00 12.82
C LEU A 128 8.35 -0.20 13.84
N THR A 129 8.02 0.02 15.10
CA THR A 129 8.89 -0.34 16.24
C THR A 129 8.77 -1.83 16.55
N CYS A 130 9.72 -2.38 17.31
CA CYS A 130 9.64 -3.77 17.80
C CYS A 130 8.34 -4.03 18.59
N GLU A 131 7.85 -3.04 19.33
CA GLU A 131 6.60 -3.16 20.11
C GLU A 131 5.36 -3.29 19.22
N ALA A 132 5.31 -2.58 18.10
CA ALA A 132 4.18 -2.62 17.17
C ALA A 132 4.24 -3.83 16.22
N LEU A 133 5.41 -4.46 16.09
CA LEU A 133 5.67 -5.43 15.05
C LEU A 133 4.83 -6.71 15.19
N ALA A 134 4.64 -7.22 16.40
CA ALA A 134 3.86 -8.45 16.63
C ALA A 134 2.40 -8.28 16.16
N ALA A 135 1.72 -7.24 16.62
CA ALA A 135 0.34 -6.95 16.20
C ALA A 135 0.24 -6.68 14.69
N PHE A 136 1.24 -5.99 14.12
CA PHE A 136 1.28 -5.72 12.68
C PHE A 136 1.45 -7.00 11.87
N ARG A 137 2.34 -7.90 12.28
CA ARG A 137 2.58 -9.21 11.68
C ARG A 137 1.31 -10.08 11.70
N ASP A 138 0.58 -10.11 12.80
CA ASP A 138 -0.67 -10.88 12.90
C ASP A 138 -1.74 -10.36 11.94
N ARG A 139 -1.80 -9.04 11.73
CA ARG A 139 -2.77 -8.41 10.81
C ARG A 139 -2.44 -8.71 9.35
N GLU A 140 -1.17 -8.62 8.99
CA GLU A 140 -0.69 -8.69 7.60
C GLU A 140 -0.23 -10.11 7.23
N GLU A 141 -1.01 -11.10 7.68
CA GLU A 141 -0.84 -12.52 7.35
C GLU A 141 -0.63 -12.75 5.85
N ASP A 142 0.33 -13.61 5.53
CA ASP A 142 0.74 -14.01 4.17
C ASP A 142 1.38 -12.90 3.31
N TYR A 143 1.68 -11.72 3.88
CA TYR A 143 2.44 -10.68 3.20
C TYR A 143 3.92 -10.74 3.57
N ASP A 144 4.78 -10.76 2.55
CA ASP A 144 6.19 -10.49 2.68
C ASP A 144 6.44 -8.97 2.75
N LEU A 145 7.54 -8.57 3.40
CA LEU A 145 8.06 -7.21 3.33
C LEU A 145 9.12 -7.14 2.24
N VAL A 146 8.81 -6.44 1.15
CA VAL A 146 9.70 -6.25 0.01
C VAL A 146 10.24 -4.81 -0.01
N PRO A 147 11.54 -4.59 -0.26
CA PRO A 147 12.11 -3.26 -0.26
C PRO A 147 11.67 -2.46 -1.50
N VAL A 148 11.43 -1.18 -1.31
CA VAL A 148 11.01 -0.23 -2.36
C VAL A 148 11.67 1.13 -2.16
N ALA A 149 11.93 1.81 -3.27
CA ALA A 149 12.37 3.19 -3.24
C ALA A 149 11.16 4.09 -3.00
N CYS A 150 11.28 5.03 -2.06
CA CYS A 150 10.24 6.00 -1.74
C CYS A 150 10.73 7.44 -1.86
N VAL A 151 9.81 8.38 -2.06
CA VAL A 151 10.01 9.81 -1.84
C VAL A 151 8.87 10.35 -0.97
N ASP A 152 9.15 11.43 -0.26
CA ASP A 152 8.12 12.20 0.44
C ASP A 152 7.09 12.73 -0.56
N TRP A 153 5.80 12.65 -0.21
CA TRP A 153 4.73 13.22 -1.02
C TRP A 153 4.93 14.74 -1.09
N GLU A 154 4.80 15.50 -0.01
CA GLU A 154 4.86 16.97 -0.11
C GLU A 154 6.21 17.52 -0.61
N HIS A 155 7.31 16.83 -0.30
CA HIS A 155 8.67 17.31 -0.59
C HIS A 155 9.54 16.24 -1.26
N PRO A 156 9.33 15.91 -2.54
CA PRO A 156 9.99 14.80 -3.24
C PRO A 156 11.45 15.11 -3.64
N ARG A 157 12.24 15.66 -2.71
CA ARG A 157 13.63 16.07 -2.91
C ARG A 157 14.58 14.90 -2.75
N GLU A 158 14.37 14.10 -1.72
CA GLU A 158 15.23 12.98 -1.36
C GLU A 158 14.45 11.68 -1.43
N SER A 159 15.05 10.70 -2.08
CA SER A 159 14.57 9.32 -2.09
C SER A 159 15.21 8.54 -0.95
N PHE A 160 14.49 7.55 -0.42
CA PHE A 160 14.95 6.69 0.67
C PHE A 160 14.35 5.28 0.52
N PRO A 161 15.01 4.24 1.05
CA PRO A 161 14.45 2.90 1.07
C PRO A 161 13.34 2.76 2.13
N ALA A 162 12.30 2.00 1.81
CA ALA A 162 11.30 1.51 2.75
C ALA A 162 10.91 0.08 2.39
N TYR A 163 10.00 -0.53 3.16
CA TYR A 163 9.37 -1.80 2.81
C TYR A 163 7.92 -1.59 2.40
N ILE A 164 7.39 -2.48 1.59
CA ILE A 164 5.97 -2.56 1.24
C ILE A 164 5.51 -4.01 1.37
N LEU A 165 4.23 -4.21 1.65
CA LEU A 165 3.64 -5.55 1.77
C LEU A 165 3.36 -6.12 0.37
N GLN A 166 3.73 -7.37 0.13
CA GLN A 166 3.40 -8.12 -1.09
C GLN A 166 3.06 -9.57 -0.74
N SER A 167 2.05 -10.15 -1.38
CA SER A 167 1.70 -11.57 -1.21
C SER A 167 1.58 -12.26 -2.57
N GLU A 168 2.41 -13.27 -2.81
CA GLU A 168 2.26 -14.15 -3.98
C GLU A 168 1.30 -15.30 -3.72
N VAL A 169 1.27 -15.81 -2.47
CA VAL A 169 0.52 -17.03 -2.12
C VAL A 169 -1.00 -16.83 -2.13
N ARG A 170 -1.46 -15.58 -1.96
CA ARG A 170 -2.89 -15.20 -2.01
C ARG A 170 -3.29 -14.49 -3.31
N ALA A 171 -2.38 -14.31 -4.25
CA ALA A 171 -2.66 -13.60 -5.49
C ALA A 171 -3.60 -14.40 -6.40
N ASP A 172 -4.71 -13.78 -6.82
CA ASP A 172 -5.67 -14.33 -7.76
C ASP A 172 -6.20 -13.23 -8.69
N SER A 173 -5.72 -13.26 -9.93
CA SER A 173 -6.04 -12.25 -10.95
C SER A 173 -7.49 -12.29 -11.44
N THR A 174 -8.28 -13.30 -11.05
CA THR A 174 -9.68 -13.46 -11.47
C THR A 174 -10.67 -12.79 -10.51
N LEU A 175 -10.19 -12.32 -9.37
CA LEU A 175 -11.00 -11.65 -8.37
C LEU A 175 -11.29 -10.19 -8.73
N LEU A 176 -12.40 -9.71 -8.18
CA LEU A 176 -12.83 -8.33 -8.20
C LEU A 176 -12.76 -7.73 -6.79
N PRO A 177 -12.63 -6.40 -6.67
CA PRO A 177 -12.53 -5.75 -5.37
C PRO A 177 -13.72 -6.06 -4.47
N HIS A 178 -13.45 -6.38 -3.20
CA HIS A 178 -14.48 -6.45 -2.19
C HIS A 178 -15.00 -5.04 -1.88
N ARG A 179 -16.29 -4.76 -2.17
CA ARG A 179 -16.86 -3.40 -2.10
C ARG A 179 -16.63 -2.68 -0.76
N ALA A 180 -16.89 -3.33 0.37
CA ALA A 180 -16.70 -2.69 1.69
C ALA A 180 -15.22 -2.36 1.97
N TYR A 181 -14.30 -3.29 1.68
CA TYR A 181 -12.86 -3.06 1.79
C TYR A 181 -12.38 -1.94 0.86
N TYR A 182 -12.87 -1.92 -0.38
CA TYR A 182 -12.60 -0.86 -1.34
C TYR A 182 -12.98 0.52 -0.78
N LEU A 183 -14.20 0.67 -0.26
CA LEU A 183 -14.67 1.92 0.32
C LEU A 183 -13.80 2.38 1.50
N VAL A 184 -13.32 1.45 2.34
CA VAL A 184 -12.38 1.77 3.42
C VAL A 184 -11.08 2.35 2.88
N CYS A 185 -10.48 1.71 1.87
CA CYS A 185 -9.23 2.17 1.25
C CYS A 185 -9.41 3.53 0.58
N ARG A 186 -10.46 3.67 -0.24
CA ARG A 186 -10.80 4.90 -0.96
C ARG A 186 -11.00 6.07 -0.01
N ARG A 187 -11.73 5.88 1.09
CA ARG A 187 -11.90 6.92 2.12
C ARG A 187 -10.59 7.26 2.83
N GLY A 188 -9.76 6.24 3.11
CA GLY A 188 -8.41 6.44 3.62
C GLY A 188 -7.60 7.36 2.72
N ALA A 189 -7.55 7.08 1.41
CA ALA A 189 -6.88 7.93 0.44
C ALA A 189 -7.49 9.34 0.36
N SER A 190 -8.82 9.46 0.38
CA SER A 190 -9.52 10.75 0.35
C SER A 190 -9.21 11.66 1.53
N ALA A 191 -8.85 11.11 2.69
CA ALA A 191 -8.50 11.89 3.87
C ALA A 191 -7.20 12.71 3.69
N TYR A 192 -6.39 12.38 2.69
CA TYR A 192 -5.14 13.08 2.34
C TYR A 192 -5.32 14.05 1.17
N GLY A 193 -6.55 14.35 0.79
CA GLY A 193 -6.91 15.34 -0.23
C GLY A 193 -7.16 14.76 -1.62
N GLU A 194 -7.79 15.57 -2.46
CA GLU A 194 -8.24 15.18 -3.80
C GLU A 194 -7.11 14.69 -4.71
N ALA A 195 -5.95 15.34 -4.65
CA ALA A 195 -4.78 14.95 -5.43
C ALA A 195 -4.27 13.55 -5.05
N PHE A 196 -4.28 13.21 -3.75
CA PHE A 196 -3.87 11.91 -3.25
C PHE A 196 -4.86 10.81 -3.67
N LEU A 197 -6.17 11.07 -3.53
CA LEU A 197 -7.20 10.15 -4.01
C LEU A 197 -7.14 9.92 -5.52
N ARG A 198 -7.02 11.00 -6.31
CA ARG A 198 -6.94 10.90 -7.77
C ARG A 198 -5.73 10.07 -8.19
N PHE A 199 -4.57 10.32 -7.58
CA PHE A 199 -3.37 9.51 -7.83
C PHE A 199 -3.60 8.05 -7.45
N TRP A 200 -4.26 7.79 -6.32
CA TRP A 200 -4.57 6.44 -5.86
C TRP A 200 -5.43 5.70 -6.89
N LEU A 201 -6.48 6.32 -7.40
CA LEU A 201 -7.37 5.75 -8.42
C LEU A 201 -6.65 5.49 -9.75
N GLN A 202 -5.75 6.39 -10.15
CA GLN A 202 -5.00 6.31 -11.41
C GLN A 202 -3.81 5.33 -11.38
N THR A 203 -3.46 4.80 -10.21
CA THR A 203 -2.30 3.90 -10.01
C THR A 203 -2.69 2.57 -9.36
N THR A 204 -3.99 2.26 -9.32
CA THR A 204 -4.52 1.02 -8.76
C THR A 204 -5.27 0.25 -9.84
N TYR A 205 -4.98 -1.04 -9.93
CA TYR A 205 -5.50 -1.91 -10.98
C TYR A 205 -6.37 -3.04 -10.40
N LEU A 206 -7.21 -3.64 -11.24
CA LEU A 206 -7.87 -4.91 -10.95
C LEU A 206 -6.89 -6.07 -11.09
N GLY A 207 -7.31 -7.28 -10.72
CA GLY A 207 -6.46 -8.47 -10.75
C GLY A 207 -5.81 -8.80 -12.10
N ASP A 208 -6.39 -8.34 -13.21
CA ASP A 208 -5.80 -8.44 -14.56
C ASP A 208 -4.57 -7.56 -14.78
N ARG A 209 -4.27 -6.66 -13.83
CA ARG A 209 -3.14 -5.70 -13.83
C ARG A 209 -3.17 -4.69 -14.97
N THR A 210 -4.30 -4.58 -15.67
CA THR A 210 -4.48 -3.69 -16.82
C THR A 210 -5.66 -2.74 -16.63
N THR A 211 -6.77 -3.22 -16.07
CA THR A 211 -7.96 -2.40 -15.84
C THR A 211 -7.77 -1.53 -14.62
N LEU A 212 -8.01 -0.23 -14.74
CA LEU A 212 -7.91 0.69 -13.60
C LEU A 212 -9.10 0.49 -12.66
N VAL A 213 -8.85 0.63 -11.35
CA VAL A 213 -9.93 0.58 -10.36
C VAL A 213 -10.93 1.73 -10.53
N ALA A 214 -10.49 2.84 -11.14
CA ALA A 214 -11.35 3.98 -11.44
C ALA A 214 -12.45 3.65 -12.46
N ASP A 215 -12.17 2.76 -13.41
CA ASP A 215 -13.14 2.32 -14.41
C ASP A 215 -14.15 1.37 -13.75
N TRP A 216 -13.65 0.42 -12.95
CA TRP A 216 -14.49 -0.45 -12.13
C TRP A 216 -15.37 0.30 -11.13
N GLU A 217 -14.88 1.38 -10.51
CA GLU A 217 -15.67 2.21 -9.58
C GLU A 217 -16.94 2.74 -10.25
N GLN A 218 -16.84 3.20 -11.50
CA GLN A 218 -17.99 3.75 -12.24
C GLN A 218 -19.06 2.69 -12.49
N GLU A 219 -18.65 1.46 -12.81
CA GLU A 219 -19.57 0.33 -13.02
C GLU A 219 -20.14 -0.22 -11.70
N ALA A 220 -19.31 -0.28 -10.65
CA ALA A 220 -19.71 -0.85 -9.37
C ALA A 220 -20.62 0.07 -8.56
N PHE A 221 -20.56 1.38 -8.81
CA PHE A 221 -21.31 2.42 -8.10
C PHE A 221 -21.93 3.42 -9.09
N PRO A 222 -22.89 3.00 -9.92
CA PRO A 222 -23.48 3.86 -10.96
C PRO A 222 -24.19 5.09 -10.39
N ASP A 223 -24.73 4.97 -9.17
CA ASP A 223 -25.39 6.06 -8.44
C ASP A 223 -24.41 6.91 -7.61
N GLY A 224 -23.10 6.68 -7.77
CA GLY A 224 -22.03 7.34 -7.04
C GLY A 224 -21.60 6.61 -5.76
N ILE A 225 -20.49 7.08 -5.18
CA ILE A 225 -19.91 6.50 -3.96
C ILE A 225 -20.74 6.89 -2.74
N PRO A 226 -21.22 5.92 -1.93
CA PRO A 226 -21.98 6.20 -0.73
C PRO A 226 -21.21 7.12 0.24
N ALA A 227 -21.87 8.20 0.65
CA ALA A 227 -21.31 9.17 1.60
C ALA A 227 -20.98 8.54 2.97
N GLN A 228 -21.66 7.44 3.36
CA GLN A 228 -21.50 6.77 4.65
C GLN A 228 -21.55 5.24 4.52
N VAL A 229 -20.65 4.58 5.27
CA VAL A 229 -20.55 3.14 5.61
C VAL A 229 -19.87 3.11 6.97
#